data_AF-A0AAD4WCW8-F1
#
_entry.id   AF-A0AAD4WCW8-F1
#
_cell.length_a   1.000
_cell.length_b   1.000
_cell.length_c   1.000
_cell.angle_alpha   90.00
_cell.angle_beta   90.00
_cell.angle_gamma   90.00
#
_symmetry.space_group_name_H-M   'P 1'
#
loop_
_entity.id
_entity.type
_entity.pdbx_description
1 polymer ?
#
loop_
_entity_poly.entity_id
_entity_poly.type
_entity_poly.pdbx_seq_one_letter_code
_entity_poly.pdbx_strand_id
1 'polypeptide(L)'
;MAELSSTSVKLVEVCSVAPQPQPDVAEFSLPLTFFDPLWLRFPHFHRLFFYEILASSALADTKPFFDSLLHQKLKASLSVTLQHFLPLAGNITWPQDSDKPVLSHVQGDAVSLTTAS
;
A
#
# COMPACT_ATOMS: atom_id res chain seq x y z
N MET A 1 -25.20 21.03 23.36
CA MET A 1 -25.17 20.72 21.92
C MET A 1 -23.72 20.90 21.49
N ALA A 2 -22.97 19.82 21.28
CA ALA A 2 -21.55 19.91 20.96
C ALA A 2 -21.40 20.05 19.44
N GLU A 3 -20.84 21.17 18.99
CA GLU A 3 -20.44 21.42 17.61
C GLU A 3 -19.32 20.42 17.25
N LEU A 4 -19.61 19.50 16.33
CA LEU A 4 -18.59 18.64 15.74
C LEU A 4 -17.78 19.52 14.77
N SER A 5 -16.62 19.99 15.20
CA SER A 5 -15.67 20.67 14.31
C SER A 5 -15.30 19.71 13.17
N SER A 6 -15.57 20.10 11.93
CA SER A 6 -15.18 19.31 10.76
C SER A 6 -13.65 19.32 10.62
N THR A 7 -12.99 18.26 11.06
CA THR A 7 -11.55 18.09 10.85
C THR A 7 -11.31 17.81 9.36
N SER A 8 -10.70 18.75 8.65
CA SER A 8 -10.36 18.61 7.24
C SER A 8 -9.02 17.89 7.09
N VAL A 9 -8.99 16.81 6.32
CA VAL A 9 -7.76 16.09 5.95
C VAL A 9 -7.21 16.69 4.66
N LYS A 10 -5.96 17.13 4.66
CA LYS A 10 -5.30 17.72 3.48
C LYS A 10 -4.43 16.67 2.78
N LEU A 11 -4.71 16.43 1.50
CA LEU A 11 -3.85 15.61 0.66
C LEU A 11 -2.47 16.26 0.51
N VAL A 12 -1.41 15.53 0.86
CA VAL A 12 -0.02 15.98 0.75
C VAL A 12 0.60 15.42 -0.53
N GLU A 13 0.48 14.11 -0.75
CA GLU A 13 1.11 13.43 -1.88
C GLU A 13 0.35 12.15 -2.26
N VAL A 14 0.33 11.83 -3.56
CA VAL A 14 -0.01 10.50 -4.08
C VAL A 14 1.17 10.03 -4.92
N CYS A 15 1.74 8.87 -4.60
CA CYS A 15 2.87 8.31 -5.33
C CYS A 15 2.70 6.81 -5.54
N SER A 16 3.38 6.27 -6.56
CA SER A 16 3.45 4.82 -6.81
C SER A 16 4.74 4.26 -6.24
N VAL A 17 4.64 3.21 -5.42
CA VAL A 17 5.78 2.51 -4.82
C VAL A 17 5.90 1.14 -5.47
N ALA A 18 6.94 0.98 -6.30
CA ALA A 18 7.27 -0.29 -6.93
C ALA A 18 8.11 -1.17 -5.99
N PRO A 19 8.07 -2.50 -6.15
CA PRO A 19 9.01 -3.40 -5.49
C PRO A 19 10.45 -3.04 -5.85
N GLN A 20 11.37 -3.23 -4.90
CA GLN A 20 12.78 -3.04 -5.19
C GLN A 20 13.25 -4.09 -6.23
N PRO A 21 14.04 -3.69 -7.26
CA PRO A 21 14.46 -4.62 -8.31
C PRO A 21 15.26 -5.79 -7.74
N GLN A 22 14.85 -7.01 -8.08
CA GLN A 22 15.62 -8.23 -7.82
C GLN A 22 16.17 -8.79 -9.14
N PRO A 23 17.43 -9.24 -9.18
CA PRO A 23 18.05 -9.71 -10.42
C PRO A 23 17.38 -10.95 -11.02
N ASP A 24 16.74 -11.79 -10.20
CA ASP A 24 16.15 -13.08 -10.62
C ASP A 24 14.62 -13.09 -10.75
N VAL A 25 13.93 -11.99 -10.39
CA VAL A 25 12.45 -11.97 -10.38
C VAL A 25 11.95 -10.80 -11.22
N ALA A 26 11.77 -11.06 -12.52
CA ALA A 26 11.21 -10.09 -13.46
C ALA A 26 9.68 -10.18 -13.53
N GLU A 27 9.11 -11.36 -13.32
CA GLU A 27 7.68 -11.64 -13.48
C GLU A 27 7.23 -12.69 -12.46
N PHE A 28 6.03 -12.50 -11.91
CA PHE A 28 5.39 -13.44 -11.01
C PHE A 28 3.97 -13.73 -11.49
N SER A 29 3.55 -14.98 -11.43
CA SER A 29 2.20 -15.39 -11.80
C SER A 29 1.71 -16.50 -10.89
N LEU A 30 0.55 -16.30 -10.28
CA LEU A 30 -0.08 -17.24 -9.37
C LEU A 30 -1.56 -17.43 -9.74
N PRO A 31 -1.95 -18.61 -10.25
CA PRO A 31 -3.35 -18.94 -10.45
C PRO A 31 -4.09 -18.95 -9.12
N LEU A 32 -5.27 -18.32 -9.09
CA LEU A 32 -6.08 -18.31 -7.87
C LEU A 32 -6.59 -19.71 -7.54
N THR A 33 -6.51 -20.05 -6.26
CA THR A 33 -6.92 -21.35 -5.70
C THR A 33 -8.42 -21.38 -5.45
N PHE A 34 -8.95 -22.52 -5.00
CA PHE A 34 -10.37 -22.63 -4.64
C PHE A 34 -10.79 -21.67 -3.50
N PHE A 35 -9.86 -21.28 -2.62
CA PHE A 35 -10.17 -20.41 -1.48
C PHE A 35 -10.28 -18.93 -1.86
N ASP A 36 -9.67 -18.51 -2.97
CA ASP A 36 -9.54 -17.10 -3.33
C ASP A 36 -10.81 -16.46 -3.94
N PRO A 37 -11.61 -17.14 -4.79
CA PRO A 37 -12.80 -16.55 -5.43
C PRO A 37 -13.85 -16.05 -4.44
N LEU A 38 -13.92 -16.64 -3.25
CA LEU A 38 -14.79 -16.15 -2.19
C LEU A 38 -14.44 -14.69 -1.84
N TRP A 39 -13.14 -14.38 -1.75
CA TRP A 39 -12.62 -13.06 -1.41
C TRP A 39 -12.85 -12.01 -2.50
N LEU A 40 -12.87 -12.39 -3.78
CA LEU A 40 -13.13 -11.47 -4.90
C LEU A 40 -14.55 -10.86 -4.89
N ARG A 41 -15.50 -11.52 -4.24
CA ARG A 41 -16.89 -11.05 -4.12
C ARG A 41 -17.10 -10.09 -2.95
N PHE A 42 -16.12 -10.00 -2.05
CA PHE A 42 -16.20 -9.10 -0.90
C PHE A 42 -15.69 -7.71 -1.27
N PRO A 43 -16.21 -6.65 -0.62
CA PRO A 43 -15.66 -5.31 -0.76
C PRO A 43 -14.21 -5.27 -0.26
N HIS A 44 -13.48 -4.25 -0.70
CA HIS A 44 -12.08 -4.05 -0.32
C HIS A 44 -11.89 -4.02 1.20
N PHE A 45 -10.85 -4.71 1.68
CA PHE A 45 -10.48 -4.70 3.08
C PHE A 45 -9.83 -3.37 3.45
N HIS A 46 -10.42 -2.66 4.41
CA HIS A 46 -9.85 -1.44 4.98
C HIS A 46 -9.42 -1.68 6.42
N ARG A 47 -8.19 -1.30 6.75
CA ARG A 47 -7.64 -1.40 8.11
C ARG A 47 -6.98 -0.09 8.51
N LEU A 48 -7.28 0.36 9.72
CA LEU A 48 -6.72 1.56 10.32
C LEU A 48 -5.77 1.17 11.46
N PHE A 49 -4.64 1.87 11.52
CA PHE A 49 -3.66 1.75 12.59
C PHE A 49 -3.43 3.14 13.19
N PHE A 50 -3.69 3.28 14.49
CA PHE A 50 -3.44 4.51 15.23
C PHE A 50 -2.15 4.37 16.03
N TYR A 51 -1.25 5.31 15.87
CA TYR A 51 0.03 5.35 16.58
C TYR A 51 0.07 6.60 17.44
N GLU A 52 0.27 6.41 18.75
CA GLU A 52 0.57 7.51 19.66
C GLU A 52 2.06 7.86 19.53
N ILE A 53 2.35 9.12 19.24
CA ILE A 53 3.72 9.63 19.20
C ILE A 53 3.94 10.49 20.43
N LEU A 54 4.83 10.04 21.33
CA LEU A 54 5.14 10.74 22.56
C LEU A 54 5.85 12.06 22.23
N ALA A 55 5.22 13.17 22.59
CA ALA A 55 5.68 14.55 22.38
C ALA A 55 6.83 14.95 23.33
N SER A 56 7.91 14.15 23.41
CA SER A 56 9.07 14.48 24.24
C SER A 56 10.08 15.42 23.55
N SER A 57 9.90 15.70 22.25
CA SER A 57 10.49 16.87 21.58
C SER A 57 9.37 17.87 21.28
N ALA A 58 9.67 19.16 21.43
CA ALA A 58 8.72 20.25 21.31
C ALA A 58 7.84 20.10 20.06
N LEU A 59 6.57 20.53 20.15
CA LEU A 59 5.56 20.49 19.07
C LEU A 59 6.06 20.97 17.69
N ALA A 60 7.11 21.79 17.66
CA ALA A 60 7.80 22.26 16.45
C ALA A 60 8.62 21.18 15.71
N ASP A 61 9.15 20.18 16.40
CA ASP A 61 9.99 19.10 15.84
C ASP A 61 9.19 17.88 15.37
N THR A 62 7.90 17.81 15.72
CA THR A 62 7.05 16.66 15.42
C THR A 62 6.66 16.61 13.95
N LYS A 63 6.32 17.76 13.33
CA LYS A 63 5.95 17.83 11.90
C LYS A 63 7.07 17.37 10.95
N PRO A 64 8.32 17.89 11.03
CA PRO A 64 9.38 17.44 10.14
C PRO A 64 9.76 15.97 10.37
N PHE A 65 9.62 15.46 11.60
CA PHE A 65 9.78 14.04 11.88
C PHE A 65 8.73 13.18 11.18
N PHE A 66 7.45 13.55 11.25
CA PHE A 66 6.37 12.87 10.53
C PHE A 66 6.57 12.93 9.02
N ASP A 67 6.89 14.11 8.48
CA ASP A 67 7.12 14.28 7.04
C ASP A 67 8.28 13.39 6.56
N SER A 68 9.38 13.29 7.34
CA SER A 68 10.51 12.41 7.03
C SER A 68 10.16 10.92 7.15
N LEU A 69 9.46 10.54 8.23
CA LEU A 69 9.07 9.16 8.49
C LEU A 69 8.08 8.65 7.43
N LEU A 70 7.01 9.39 7.14
CA LEU A 70 6.01 9.00 6.16
C LEU A 70 6.56 9.05 4.73
N HIS A 71 7.25 10.12 4.34
CA HIS A 71 7.64 10.25 2.94
C HIS A 71 8.83 9.37 2.56
N GLN A 72 9.84 9.25 3.42
CA GLN A 72 11.07 8.55 3.03
C GLN A 72 11.12 7.14 3.58
N LYS A 73 10.94 6.97 4.90
CA LYS A 73 11.12 5.66 5.54
C LYS A 73 10.01 4.69 5.14
N LEU A 74 8.74 5.13 5.18
CA LEU A 74 7.62 4.25 4.85
C LEU A 74 7.68 3.78 3.39
N LYS A 75 7.95 4.69 2.44
CA LYS A 75 8.10 4.36 1.01
C LYS A 75 9.22 3.35 0.79
N ALA A 76 10.41 3.61 1.36
CA ALA A 76 11.55 2.73 1.22
C ALA A 76 11.27 1.34 1.85
N SER A 77 10.72 1.30 3.06
CA SER A 77 10.37 0.04 3.71
C SER A 77 9.29 -0.74 2.97
N LEU A 78 8.33 -0.03 2.38
CA LEU A 78 7.27 -0.64 1.58
C LEU A 78 7.86 -1.25 0.30
N SER A 79 8.72 -0.52 -0.42
CA SER A 79 9.40 -1.03 -1.62
C SER A 79 10.20 -2.31 -1.34
N VAL A 80 10.95 -2.34 -0.22
CA VAL A 80 11.67 -3.55 0.23
C VAL A 80 10.72 -4.67 0.65
N THR A 81 9.59 -4.36 1.27
CA THR A 81 8.62 -5.37 1.70
C THR A 81 7.94 -6.01 0.49
N LEU A 82 7.58 -5.21 -0.52
CA LEU A 82 6.94 -5.69 -1.75
C LEU A 82 7.84 -6.64 -2.54
N GLN A 83 9.17 -6.56 -2.40
CA GLN A 83 10.07 -7.55 -3.01
C GLN A 83 9.84 -8.97 -2.46
N HIS A 84 9.41 -9.11 -1.20
CA HIS A 84 9.12 -10.40 -0.57
C HIS A 84 7.67 -10.81 -0.74
N PHE A 85 6.79 -9.84 -0.94
CA PHE A 85 5.35 -10.01 -1.10
C PHE A 85 4.88 -9.45 -2.45
N LEU A 86 5.52 -9.88 -3.53
CA LEU A 86 5.20 -9.46 -4.91
C LEU A 86 3.71 -9.56 -5.26
N PRO A 87 2.95 -10.59 -4.81
CA PRO A 87 1.49 -10.61 -4.92
C PRO A 87 0.76 -9.31 -4.57
N LEU A 88 1.27 -8.54 -3.60
CA LEU A 88 0.64 -7.30 -3.14
C LEU A 88 0.84 -6.12 -4.11
N ALA A 89 1.89 -6.16 -4.93
CA ALA A 89 2.11 -5.17 -5.99
C ALA A 89 1.48 -5.60 -7.32
N GLY A 90 1.07 -6.86 -7.46
CA GLY A 90 0.50 -7.41 -8.68
C GLY A 90 -0.97 -7.07 -8.89
N ASN A 91 -1.47 -7.45 -10.06
CA ASN A 91 -2.85 -7.26 -10.49
C ASN A 91 -3.54 -8.61 -10.70
N ILE A 92 -4.82 -8.68 -10.32
CA ILE A 92 -5.67 -9.84 -10.61
C ILE A 92 -6.26 -9.64 -12.00
N THR A 93 -5.95 -10.56 -12.90
CA THR A 93 -6.45 -10.57 -14.28
C THR A 93 -7.27 -11.84 -14.53
N TRP A 94 -8.24 -11.76 -15.45
CA TRP A 94 -9.01 -12.92 -15.88
C TRP A 94 -8.93 -13.04 -17.41
N PRO A 95 -7.94 -13.79 -17.94
CA PRO A 95 -7.82 -14.02 -19.37
C PRO A 95 -9.06 -14.75 -19.91
N GLN A 96 -9.52 -14.37 -21.11
CA GLN A 96 -10.70 -15.00 -21.71
C GLN A 96 -10.50 -16.50 -21.99
N ASP A 97 -9.26 -16.90 -22.27
CA ASP A 97 -8.88 -18.30 -22.54
C ASP A 97 -8.61 -19.11 -21.26
N SER A 98 -8.89 -18.55 -20.07
CA SER A 98 -8.65 -19.19 -18.78
C SER A 98 -9.92 -19.35 -17.97
N ASP A 99 -10.15 -20.57 -17.50
CA ASP A 99 -11.25 -20.88 -16.56
C ASP A 99 -11.04 -20.25 -15.17
N LYS A 100 -9.84 -19.72 -14.89
CA LYS A 100 -9.47 -19.19 -13.58
C LYS A 100 -8.78 -17.83 -13.68
N PRO A 101 -9.10 -16.90 -12.76
CA PRO A 101 -8.35 -15.66 -12.63
C PRO A 101 -6.94 -15.94 -12.08
N VAL A 102 -6.01 -15.05 -12.43
CA VAL A 102 -4.58 -15.16 -12.13
C VAL A 102 -4.11 -13.86 -11.49
N LEU A 103 -3.33 -13.97 -10.43
CA LEU A 103 -2.60 -12.85 -9.85
C LEU A 103 -1.22 -12.77 -10.50
N SER A 104 -0.99 -11.72 -11.28
CA SER A 104 0.27 -11.51 -12.00
C SER A 104 0.92 -10.21 -11.58
N HIS A 105 2.24 -10.22 -11.44
CA HIS A 105 3.06 -9.02 -11.28
C HIS A 105 4.05 -8.95 -12.43
N VAL A 106 4.06 -7.79 -13.11
CA VAL A 106 5.01 -7.48 -14.19
C VAL A 106 5.87 -6.28 -13.82
N GLN A 107 7.04 -6.15 -14.44
CA GLN A 107 7.91 -5.01 -14.21
C GLN A 107 7.18 -3.69 -14.51
N GLY A 108 7.11 -2.82 -13.50
CA GLY A 108 6.39 -1.53 -13.56
C GLY A 108 5.12 -1.51 -12.71
N ASP A 109 4.62 -2.66 -12.29
CA ASP A 109 3.54 -2.73 -11.32
C ASP A 109 3.97 -2.16 -9.96
N ALA A 110 3.07 -1.41 -9.33
CA ALA A 110 3.36 -0.64 -8.13
C ALA A 110 2.10 -0.43 -7.28
N VAL A 111 2.30 -0.17 -5.99
CA VAL A 111 1.22 0.15 -5.05
C VAL A 111 1.05 1.67 -4.94
N SER A 112 -0.19 2.14 -5.00
CA SER A 112 -0.49 3.56 -4.74
C SER A 112 -0.41 3.85 -3.24
N LEU A 113 0.44 4.80 -2.87
CA LEU A 113 0.56 5.34 -1.52
C LEU A 113 0.07 6.79 -1.51
N THR A 114 -0.87 7.08 -0.61
CA THR A 114 -1.40 8.42 -0.39
C THR A 114 -1.01 8.91 1.00
N THR A 115 -0.42 10.10 1.07
CA THR A 115 -0.07 10.78 2.31
C THR A 115 -0.99 11.99 2.48
N ALA A 116 -1.54 12.15 3.69
CA ALA A 116 -2.39 13.27 4.05
C ALA A 116 -2.09 13.74 5.48
N SER A 117 -2.36 15.03 5.75
CA SER A 117 -2.11 15.70 7.04
C SER A 117 -3.33 16.44 7.53
#